data_AF-A0A5N8V5B8-F1
#
_entry.id   AF-A0A5N8V5B8-F1
#
_cell.length_a   1.000
_cell.length_b   1.000
_cell.length_c   1.000
_cell.angle_alpha   90.00
_cell.angle_beta   90.00
_cell.angle_gamma   90.00
#
_symmetry.space_group_name_H-M   'P 1'
#
loop_
_entity.id
_entity.type
_entity.pdbx_description
1 polymer ?
#
loop_
_entity_poly.entity_id
_entity_poly.type
_entity_poly.pdbx_seq_one_letter_code
_entity_poly.pdbx_strand_id
1 'polypeptide(L)'
;MSAEKSPETRERILRAAARLLAEGGSEALSTRAVCAAAGVQAPTLYRVFGDKDGLLDAVAGYGFERYLAEKHSLAPTEDPVEDLRRGWDMHVDFGLTHPAFYVLMYGTVRPGHRPAAAEDAYALLRAMLERTARAGRLRIPVDAAAQTIQATSAGVTLALISSPADARDRGLSVRVRDTVLASVTTEARPAAPASGDAVPVHALALNAALGDRPTALGSTETVLLREWLERLATSE
;
A
#
# COMPACT_ATOMS: atom_id res chain seq x y z
N MET A 1 41.06 -6.66 1.80
CA MET A 1 40.00 -7.57 2.31
C MET A 1 38.88 -6.83 3.07
N SER A 2 38.40 -5.66 2.63
CA SER A 2 37.42 -4.85 3.42
C SER A 2 36.10 -4.51 2.70
N ALA A 3 35.86 -4.99 1.49
CA ALA A 3 34.64 -4.67 0.74
C ALA A 3 33.52 -5.74 0.86
N GLU A 4 33.86 -7.00 1.13
CA GLU A 4 32.87 -8.11 1.20
C GLU A 4 32.05 -8.18 2.50
N LYS A 5 32.50 -7.55 3.60
CA LYS A 5 31.82 -7.66 4.91
C LYS A 5 30.62 -6.74 5.11
N SER A 6 30.44 -5.73 4.26
CA SER A 6 29.42 -4.68 4.46
C SER A 6 27.98 -5.15 4.22
N PRO A 7 27.67 -5.85 3.11
CA PRO A 7 26.31 -6.33 2.83
C PRO A 7 25.83 -7.36 3.84
N GLU A 8 26.69 -8.35 4.17
CA GLU A 8 26.39 -9.38 5.15
C GLU A 8 26.15 -8.82 6.56
N THR A 9 26.92 -7.80 6.95
CA THR A 9 26.73 -7.13 8.24
C THR A 9 25.41 -6.37 8.28
N ARG A 10 25.06 -5.64 7.22
CA ARG A 10 23.77 -4.93 7.12
C ARG A 10 22.61 -5.92 7.25
N GLU A 11 22.65 -7.01 6.50
CA GLU A 11 21.61 -8.04 6.52
C GLU A 11 21.50 -8.72 7.89
N ARG A 12 22.62 -9.05 8.54
CA ARG A 12 22.61 -9.64 9.88
C ARG A 12 21.98 -8.72 10.91
N ILE A 13 22.30 -7.43 10.88
CA ILE A 13 21.69 -6.43 11.77
C ILE A 13 20.18 -6.31 11.48
N LEU A 14 19.79 -6.25 10.21
CA LEU A 14 18.39 -6.15 9.81
C LEU A 14 17.57 -7.38 10.25
N ARG A 15 18.10 -8.60 10.05
CA ARG A 15 17.46 -9.84 10.50
C ARG A 15 17.31 -9.89 12.02
N ALA A 16 18.32 -9.45 12.77
CA ALA A 16 18.25 -9.39 14.22
C ALA A 16 17.19 -8.37 14.70
N ALA A 17 17.13 -7.20 14.06
CA ALA A 17 16.13 -6.18 14.33
C ALA A 17 14.70 -6.67 14.01
N ALA A 18 14.51 -7.30 12.85
CA ALA A 18 13.24 -7.88 12.45
C ALA A 18 12.76 -8.98 13.42
N ARG A 19 13.68 -9.82 13.93
CA ARG A 19 13.37 -10.84 14.93
C ARG A 19 12.93 -10.21 16.26
N LEU A 20 13.69 -9.23 16.76
CA LEU A 20 13.35 -8.53 18.00
C LEU A 20 11.97 -7.85 17.91
N LEU A 21 11.67 -7.23 16.76
CA LEU A 21 10.36 -6.63 16.51
C LEU A 21 9.25 -7.68 16.55
N ALA A 22 9.45 -8.83 15.91
CA ALA A 22 8.46 -9.91 15.86
C ALA A 22 8.17 -10.51 17.24
N GLU A 23 9.21 -10.65 18.08
CA GLU A 23 9.11 -11.29 19.40
C GLU A 23 8.59 -10.35 20.50
N GLY A 24 8.99 -9.08 20.48
CA GLY A 24 8.73 -8.15 21.58
C GLY A 24 8.21 -6.77 21.16
N GLY A 25 7.76 -6.62 19.91
CA GLY A 25 7.20 -5.37 19.43
C GLY A 25 8.22 -4.22 19.36
N SER A 26 7.70 -3.00 19.24
CA SER A 26 8.52 -1.78 19.12
C SER A 26 9.37 -1.51 20.37
N GLU A 27 8.93 -1.96 21.54
CA GLU A 27 9.64 -1.79 22.81
C GLU A 27 10.93 -2.62 22.87
N ALA A 28 10.93 -3.83 22.31
CA ALA A 28 12.12 -4.67 22.21
C ALA A 28 13.15 -4.14 21.20
N LEU A 29 12.73 -3.28 20.27
CA LEU A 29 13.55 -2.76 19.18
C LEU A 29 14.40 -1.54 19.61
N SER A 30 15.41 -1.80 20.43
CA SER A 30 16.44 -0.80 20.81
C SER A 30 17.76 -1.01 20.07
N THR A 31 18.50 0.06 19.79
CA THR A 31 19.84 -0.03 19.14
C THR A 31 20.79 -0.93 19.93
N ARG A 32 20.72 -0.89 21.26
CA ARG A 32 21.50 -1.77 22.15
C ARG A 32 21.11 -3.23 22.00
N ALA A 33 19.81 -3.56 22.02
CA ALA A 33 19.33 -4.93 21.86
C ALA A 33 19.69 -5.49 20.48
N VAL A 34 19.56 -4.66 19.43
CA VAL A 34 19.93 -5.02 18.06
C VAL A 34 21.43 -5.27 17.95
N CYS A 35 22.27 -4.40 18.52
CA CYS A 35 23.72 -4.60 18.55
C CYS A 35 24.11 -5.94 19.20
N ALA A 36 23.53 -6.21 20.38
CA ALA A 36 23.76 -7.46 21.11
C ALA A 36 23.30 -8.69 20.29
N ALA A 37 22.09 -8.64 19.73
CA ALA A 37 21.52 -9.73 18.94
C ALA A 37 22.25 -9.98 17.61
N ALA A 38 22.83 -8.95 17.01
CA ALA A 38 23.56 -9.03 15.74
C ALA A 38 25.08 -9.26 15.91
N GLY A 39 25.58 -9.23 17.15
CA GLY A 39 27.01 -9.37 17.45
C GLY A 39 27.85 -8.19 16.93
N VAL A 40 27.31 -6.97 16.96
CA VAL A 40 27.99 -5.76 16.49
C VAL A 40 28.06 -4.68 17.57
N GLN A 41 28.96 -3.73 17.40
CA GLN A 41 29.06 -2.55 18.26
C GLN A 41 28.23 -1.38 17.71
N ALA A 42 27.78 -0.48 18.59
CA ALA A 42 26.95 0.68 18.22
C ALA A 42 27.53 1.54 17.08
N PRO A 43 28.86 1.83 17.01
CA PRO A 43 29.42 2.56 15.87
C PRO A 43 29.24 1.86 14.52
N THR A 44 29.19 0.52 14.52
CA THR A 44 28.92 -0.25 13.30
C THR A 44 27.47 -0.13 12.88
N LEU A 45 26.53 -0.17 13.84
CA LEU A 45 25.10 0.01 13.55
C LEU A 45 24.85 1.39 12.93
N TYR A 46 25.36 2.46 13.55
CA TYR A 46 25.19 3.83 13.05
C TYR A 46 25.91 4.09 11.73
N ARG A 47 27.05 3.44 11.47
CA ARG A 47 27.69 3.50 10.15
C ARG A 47 26.83 2.88 9.03
N VAL A 48 26.02 1.87 9.35
CA VAL A 48 25.20 1.16 8.35
C VAL A 48 23.82 1.81 8.16
N PHE A 49 23.20 2.28 9.24
CA PHE A 49 21.82 2.78 9.23
C PHE A 49 21.68 4.27 9.57
N GLY A 50 22.79 4.97 9.85
CA GLY A 50 22.79 6.37 10.28
C GLY A 50 22.42 6.50 11.75
N ASP A 51 21.14 6.38 12.05
CA ASP A 51 20.56 6.56 13.38
C ASP A 51 19.49 5.48 13.69
N LYS A 52 18.71 5.69 14.75
CA LYS A 52 17.61 4.80 15.10
C LYS A 52 16.50 4.82 14.04
N ASP A 53 16.24 5.98 13.45
CA ASP A 53 15.17 6.17 12.46
C ASP A 53 15.51 5.46 11.15
N GLY A 54 16.75 5.54 10.68
CA GLY A 54 17.22 4.79 9.52
C GLY A 54 17.21 3.27 9.74
N LEU A 55 17.41 2.81 10.98
CA LEU A 55 17.19 1.40 11.34
C LEU A 55 15.71 1.02 11.27
N LEU A 56 14.82 1.86 11.81
CA LEU A 56 13.37 1.64 11.75
C LEU A 56 12.86 1.64 10.31
N ASP A 57 13.36 2.53 9.46
CA ASP A 57 13.06 2.57 8.03
C ASP A 57 13.50 1.30 7.31
N ALA A 58 14.69 0.78 7.63
CA ALA A 58 15.15 -0.48 7.06
C ALA A 58 14.29 -1.67 7.50
N VAL A 59 13.86 -1.71 8.76
CA VAL A 59 12.97 -2.76 9.29
C VAL A 59 11.56 -2.64 8.72
N ALA A 60 11.05 -1.42 8.53
CA ALA A 60 9.79 -1.19 7.84
C ALA A 60 9.88 -1.65 6.38
N GLY A 61 10.99 -1.34 5.69
CA GLY A 61 11.27 -1.85 4.34
C GLY A 61 11.23 -3.37 4.26
N TYR A 62 11.85 -4.06 5.22
CA TYR A 62 11.77 -5.52 5.34
C TYR A 62 10.33 -6.03 5.54
N GLY A 63 9.50 -5.31 6.32
CA GLY A 63 8.08 -5.60 6.47
C GLY A 63 7.30 -5.42 5.16
N PHE A 64 7.54 -4.34 4.44
CA PHE A 64 6.94 -4.06 3.13
C PHE A 64 7.35 -5.08 2.07
N GLU A 65 8.60 -5.54 2.04
CA GLU A 65 9.06 -6.61 1.14
C GLU A 65 8.23 -7.90 1.32
N ARG A 66 7.97 -8.29 2.58
CA ARG A 66 7.11 -9.44 2.89
C ARG A 66 5.66 -9.21 2.46
N TYR A 67 5.10 -8.05 2.80
CA TYR A 67 3.74 -7.66 2.42
C TYR A 67 3.56 -7.67 0.90
N LEU A 68 4.52 -7.14 0.14
CA LEU A 68 4.51 -7.12 -1.31
C LEU A 68 4.64 -8.53 -1.89
N ALA A 69 5.49 -9.38 -1.33
CA ALA A 69 5.59 -10.78 -1.75
C ALA A 69 4.25 -11.52 -1.62
N GLU A 70 3.54 -11.32 -0.49
CA GLU A 70 2.20 -11.88 -0.29
C GLU A 70 1.19 -11.29 -1.29
N LYS A 71 1.19 -9.97 -1.52
CA LYS A 71 0.34 -9.33 -2.55
C LYS A 71 0.57 -9.92 -3.94
N HIS A 72 1.83 -10.05 -4.36
CA HIS A 72 2.19 -10.52 -5.70
C HIS A 72 1.84 -11.99 -5.94
N SER A 73 1.64 -12.77 -4.87
CA SER A 73 1.16 -14.15 -4.98
C SER A 73 -0.32 -14.25 -5.39
N LEU A 74 -1.08 -13.16 -5.26
CA LEU A 74 -2.48 -13.10 -5.68
C LEU A 74 -2.56 -12.94 -7.21
N ALA A 75 -2.81 -14.05 -7.91
CA ALA A 75 -3.10 -14.01 -9.34
C ALA A 75 -4.34 -13.13 -9.61
N PRO A 76 -4.28 -12.20 -10.59
CA PRO A 76 -5.43 -11.39 -10.96
C PRO A 76 -6.58 -12.27 -11.48
N THR A 77 -7.82 -11.99 -11.07
CA THR A 77 -9.03 -12.66 -11.58
C THR A 77 -9.59 -11.94 -12.80
N GLU A 78 -10.74 -12.35 -13.34
CA GLU A 78 -11.40 -11.59 -14.41
C GLU A 78 -12.11 -10.32 -13.90
N ASP A 79 -12.54 -10.29 -12.62
CA ASP A 79 -13.22 -9.14 -12.03
C ASP A 79 -12.22 -8.26 -11.24
N PRO A 80 -11.86 -7.07 -11.74
CA PRO A 80 -10.92 -6.20 -11.04
C PRO A 80 -11.46 -5.70 -9.68
N VAL A 81 -12.79 -5.63 -9.49
CA VAL A 81 -13.37 -5.25 -8.19
C VAL A 81 -13.18 -6.38 -7.17
N GLU A 82 -13.27 -7.64 -7.62
CA GLU A 82 -12.98 -8.78 -6.75
C GLU A 82 -11.50 -8.84 -6.36
N ASP A 83 -10.60 -8.47 -7.26
CA ASP A 83 -9.18 -8.35 -6.90
C ASP A 83 -8.93 -7.25 -5.85
N LEU A 84 -9.68 -6.15 -5.86
CA LEU A 84 -9.63 -5.16 -4.77
C LEU A 84 -10.12 -5.75 -3.43
N ARG A 85 -11.18 -6.57 -3.43
CA ARG A 85 -11.65 -7.28 -2.22
C ARG A 85 -10.60 -8.22 -1.67
N ARG A 86 -10.06 -9.10 -2.52
CA ARG A 86 -8.98 -10.03 -2.16
C ARG A 86 -7.73 -9.30 -1.67
N GLY A 87 -7.42 -8.18 -2.32
CA GLY A 87 -6.35 -7.29 -1.89
C GLY A 87 -6.60 -6.74 -0.48
N TRP A 88 -7.79 -6.21 -0.20
CA TRP A 88 -8.16 -5.73 1.12
C TRP A 88 -8.02 -6.82 2.19
N ASP A 89 -8.57 -8.01 1.92
CA ASP A 89 -8.57 -9.12 2.87
C ASP A 89 -7.16 -9.56 3.22
N MET A 90 -6.29 -9.70 2.22
CA MET A 90 -4.88 -10.00 2.44
C MET A 90 -4.21 -8.89 3.27
N HIS A 91 -4.49 -7.61 2.98
CA HIS A 91 -3.90 -6.51 3.74
C HIS A 91 -4.25 -6.54 5.23
N VAL A 92 -5.51 -6.85 5.55
CA VAL A 92 -5.96 -7.01 6.94
C VAL A 92 -5.34 -8.25 7.56
N ASP A 93 -5.32 -9.38 6.85
CA ASP A 93 -4.75 -10.64 7.34
C ASP A 93 -3.25 -10.53 7.64
N PHE A 94 -2.49 -9.85 6.79
CA PHE A 94 -1.09 -9.54 7.02
C PHE A 94 -0.89 -8.77 8.32
N GLY A 95 -1.71 -7.74 8.58
CA GLY A 95 -1.60 -6.96 9.81
C GLY A 95 -1.97 -7.74 11.07
N LEU A 96 -2.93 -8.65 10.98
CA LEU A 96 -3.32 -9.51 12.10
C LEU A 96 -2.28 -10.62 12.38
N THR A 97 -1.62 -11.11 11.35
CA THR A 97 -0.56 -12.13 11.44
C THR A 97 0.77 -11.52 11.89
N HIS A 98 1.06 -10.29 11.47
CA HIS A 98 2.33 -9.59 11.73
C HIS A 98 2.11 -8.22 12.43
N PRO A 99 1.45 -8.15 13.60
CA PRO A 99 1.00 -6.89 14.19
C PRO A 99 2.14 -5.91 14.51
N ALA A 100 3.30 -6.41 14.96
CA ALA A 100 4.46 -5.55 15.25
C ALA A 100 5.04 -4.89 14.00
N PHE A 101 5.14 -5.62 12.89
CA PHE A 101 5.54 -5.04 11.60
C PHE A 101 4.50 -4.05 11.11
N TYR A 102 3.22 -4.39 11.23
CA TYR A 102 2.14 -3.53 10.75
C TYR A 102 2.08 -2.20 11.50
N VAL A 103 2.24 -2.22 12.82
CA VAL A 103 2.31 -0.99 13.64
C VAL A 103 3.52 -0.14 13.25
N LEU A 104 4.67 -0.74 12.95
CA LEU A 104 5.83 0.00 12.45
C LEU A 104 5.59 0.60 11.04
N MET A 105 4.90 -0.13 10.17
CA MET A 105 4.66 0.29 8.77
C MET A 105 3.58 1.36 8.65
N TYR A 106 2.50 1.26 9.43
CA TYR A 106 1.30 2.07 9.28
C TYR A 106 0.87 2.83 10.54
N GLY A 107 1.34 2.42 11.73
CA GLY A 107 0.96 3.04 13.02
C GLY A 107 1.91 4.14 13.49
N THR A 108 3.18 4.12 13.10
CA THR A 108 4.17 5.14 13.49
C THR A 108 4.33 6.21 12.41
N VAL A 109 3.58 7.30 12.53
CA VAL A 109 3.59 8.41 11.57
C VAL A 109 4.70 9.42 11.92
N ARG A 110 5.54 9.73 10.93
CA ARG A 110 6.51 10.84 10.98
C ARG A 110 6.11 11.91 9.96
N PRO A 111 5.76 13.14 10.39
CA PRO A 111 5.33 14.19 9.47
C PRO A 111 6.36 14.44 8.36
N GLY A 112 5.92 14.42 7.10
CA GLY A 112 6.77 14.67 5.93
C GLY A 112 7.69 13.50 5.54
N HIS A 113 7.62 12.35 6.21
CA HIS A 113 8.45 11.20 5.92
C HIS A 113 7.62 9.99 5.48
N ARG A 114 7.98 9.42 4.32
CA ARG A 114 7.39 8.18 3.81
C ARG A 114 8.51 7.26 3.32
N PRO A 115 8.62 6.02 3.86
CA PRO A 115 9.64 5.08 3.40
C PRO A 115 9.43 4.70 1.93
N ALA A 116 10.50 4.53 1.16
CA ALA A 116 10.42 4.15 -0.26
C ALA A 116 9.56 2.88 -0.48
N ALA A 117 9.69 1.87 0.38
CA ALA A 117 8.89 0.65 0.27
C ALA A 117 7.37 0.87 0.50
N ALA A 118 6.98 1.95 1.19
CA ALA A 118 5.58 2.36 1.32
C ALA A 118 5.04 3.03 0.04
N GLU A 119 5.92 3.55 -0.82
CA GLU A 119 5.57 4.01 -2.17
C GLU A 119 5.32 2.81 -3.08
N ASP A 120 6.17 1.77 -3.04
CA ASP A 120 5.99 0.56 -3.85
C ASP A 120 4.65 -0.14 -3.54
N ALA A 121 4.32 -0.30 -2.26
CA ALA A 121 3.03 -0.84 -1.82
C ALA A 121 1.84 -0.01 -2.29
N TYR A 122 2.00 1.32 -2.38
CA TYR A 122 0.97 2.23 -2.85
C TYR A 122 0.85 2.22 -4.37
N ALA A 123 1.96 2.14 -5.10
CA ALA A 123 2.00 1.97 -6.54
C ALA A 123 1.27 0.69 -6.96
N LEU A 124 1.43 -0.40 -6.20
CA LEU A 124 0.69 -1.64 -6.45
C LEU A 124 -0.83 -1.46 -6.30
N LEU A 125 -1.29 -0.77 -5.25
CA LEU A 125 -2.71 -0.44 -5.08
C LEU A 125 -3.22 0.42 -6.23
N ARG A 126 -2.45 1.44 -6.65
CA ARG A 126 -2.78 2.27 -7.81
C ARG A 126 -2.92 1.43 -9.07
N ALA A 127 -2.01 0.50 -9.34
CA ALA A 127 -2.08 -0.36 -10.52
C ALA A 127 -3.36 -1.23 -10.56
N MET A 128 -3.82 -1.73 -9.40
CA MET A 128 -5.10 -2.45 -9.29
C MET A 128 -6.29 -1.53 -9.60
N LEU A 129 -6.24 -0.29 -9.14
CA LEU A 129 -7.28 0.72 -9.39
C LEU A 129 -7.27 1.23 -10.84
N GLU A 130 -6.10 1.41 -11.46
CA GLU A 130 -5.97 1.71 -12.88
C GLU A 130 -6.60 0.62 -13.74
N ARG A 131 -6.43 -0.65 -13.34
CA ARG A 131 -7.12 -1.78 -13.99
C ARG A 131 -8.63 -1.71 -13.81
N THR A 132 -9.10 -1.34 -12.64
CA THR A 132 -10.53 -1.14 -12.34
C THR A 132 -11.13 0.02 -13.17
N ALA A 133 -10.39 1.12 -13.29
CA ALA A 133 -10.76 2.27 -14.12
C ALA A 133 -10.83 1.90 -15.61
N ARG A 134 -9.82 1.18 -16.13
CA ARG A 134 -9.82 0.67 -17.52
C ARG A 134 -11.02 -0.23 -17.83
N ALA A 135 -11.55 -0.93 -16.83
CA ALA A 135 -12.76 -1.75 -16.95
C ALA A 135 -14.07 -0.92 -16.85
N GLY A 136 -13.99 0.41 -16.69
CA GLY A 136 -15.15 1.28 -16.49
C GLY A 136 -15.84 1.07 -15.14
N ARG A 137 -15.13 0.50 -14.16
CA ARG A 137 -15.68 0.10 -12.86
C ARG A 137 -15.36 1.07 -11.72
N LEU A 138 -14.64 2.16 -11.98
CA LEU A 138 -14.25 3.15 -10.98
C LEU A 138 -15.11 4.42 -11.07
N ARG A 139 -15.59 4.91 -9.93
CA ARG A 139 -16.47 6.10 -9.83
C ARG A 139 -15.73 7.42 -9.64
N ILE A 140 -14.52 7.36 -9.10
CA ILE A 140 -13.71 8.53 -8.73
C ILE A 140 -12.29 8.39 -9.28
N PRO A 141 -11.47 9.46 -9.32
CA PRO A 141 -10.08 9.39 -9.74
C PRO A 141 -9.29 8.30 -9.01
N VAL A 142 -8.34 7.67 -9.73
CA VAL A 142 -7.50 6.57 -9.21
C VAL A 142 -6.83 6.95 -7.90
N ASP A 143 -6.26 8.14 -7.81
CA ASP A 143 -5.55 8.59 -6.61
C ASP A 143 -6.50 8.82 -5.43
N ALA A 144 -7.70 9.36 -5.67
CA ALA A 144 -8.72 9.50 -4.63
C ALA A 144 -9.20 8.14 -4.11
N ALA A 145 -9.40 7.16 -5.00
CA ALA A 145 -9.74 5.79 -4.62
C ALA A 145 -8.60 5.10 -3.84
N ALA A 146 -7.34 5.29 -4.26
CA ALA A 146 -6.19 4.70 -3.60
C ALA A 146 -6.01 5.25 -2.18
N GLN A 147 -6.14 6.57 -2.00
CA GLN A 147 -6.12 7.21 -0.68
C GLN A 147 -7.26 6.69 0.21
N THR A 148 -8.48 6.63 -0.34
CA THR A 148 -9.66 6.14 0.41
C THR A 148 -9.46 4.71 0.89
N ILE A 149 -9.06 3.81 -0.01
CA ILE A 149 -8.83 2.39 0.32
C ILE A 149 -7.68 2.26 1.31
N GLN A 150 -6.55 2.92 1.09
CA GLN A 150 -5.38 2.82 1.97
C GLN A 150 -5.70 3.32 3.39
N ALA A 151 -6.32 4.50 3.51
CA ALA A 151 -6.62 5.11 4.80
C ALA A 151 -7.59 4.24 5.61
N THR A 152 -8.63 3.72 4.95
CA THR A 152 -9.66 2.90 5.61
C THR A 152 -9.16 1.50 5.95
N SER A 153 -8.40 0.84 5.06
CA SER A 153 -7.84 -0.48 5.34
C SER A 153 -6.79 -0.40 6.46
N ALA A 154 -5.96 0.65 6.48
CA ALA A 154 -5.00 0.89 7.55
C ALA A 154 -5.69 1.12 8.90
N GLY A 155 -6.71 2.00 8.93
CA GLY A 155 -7.46 2.30 10.13
C GLY A 155 -8.18 1.07 10.71
N VAL A 156 -8.85 0.28 9.86
CA VAL A 156 -9.52 -0.97 10.27
C VAL A 156 -8.51 -1.95 10.86
N THR A 157 -7.37 -2.14 10.18
CA THR A 157 -6.37 -3.12 10.62
C THR A 157 -5.77 -2.70 11.97
N LEU A 158 -5.43 -1.43 12.16
CA LEU A 158 -4.94 -0.90 13.44
C LEU A 158 -5.98 -1.03 14.56
N ALA A 159 -7.26 -0.78 14.26
CA ALA A 159 -8.35 -0.97 15.22
C ALA A 159 -8.55 -2.44 15.64
N LEU A 160 -8.34 -3.38 14.71
CA LEU A 160 -8.37 -4.80 15.03
C LEU A 160 -7.13 -5.24 15.82
N ILE A 161 -5.95 -4.69 15.51
CA ILE A 161 -4.70 -4.97 16.25
C ILE A 161 -4.81 -4.50 17.70
N SER A 162 -5.43 -3.34 17.96
CA SER A 162 -5.59 -2.79 19.32
C SER A 162 -6.57 -3.59 20.19
N SER A 163 -7.40 -4.44 19.59
CA SER A 163 -8.33 -5.32 20.29
C SER A 163 -7.69 -6.67 20.66
N PRO A 164 -7.98 -7.22 21.85
CA PRO A 164 -7.58 -8.59 22.23
C PRO A 164 -8.01 -9.62 21.18
N ALA A 165 -7.17 -10.62 20.91
CA ALA A 165 -7.34 -11.53 19.79
C ALA A 165 -8.69 -12.28 19.79
N ASP A 166 -9.19 -12.63 20.98
CA ASP A 166 -10.48 -13.29 21.23
C ASP A 166 -11.69 -12.36 21.13
N ALA A 167 -11.47 -11.04 21.20
CA ALA A 167 -12.51 -10.01 21.14
C ALA A 167 -12.57 -9.27 19.78
N ARG A 168 -11.73 -9.62 18.81
CA ARG A 168 -11.67 -8.95 17.49
C ARG A 168 -12.95 -9.17 16.68
N ASP A 169 -13.67 -8.10 16.37
CA ASP A 169 -14.78 -8.14 15.40
C ASP A 169 -14.25 -8.21 13.97
N ARG A 170 -14.01 -9.43 13.47
CA ARG A 170 -13.61 -9.63 12.05
C ARG A 170 -14.66 -9.14 11.05
N GLY A 171 -15.92 -9.04 11.46
CA GLY A 171 -16.99 -8.49 10.63
C GLY A 171 -16.82 -6.99 10.33
N LEU A 172 -16.08 -6.25 11.16
CA LEU A 172 -15.74 -4.84 10.91
C LEU A 172 -15.04 -4.68 9.56
N SER A 173 -14.05 -5.53 9.28
CA SER A 173 -13.30 -5.47 8.03
C SER A 173 -14.21 -5.64 6.82
N VAL A 174 -15.09 -6.64 6.84
CA VAL A 174 -16.04 -6.93 5.76
C VAL A 174 -16.97 -5.73 5.54
N ARG A 175 -17.60 -5.21 6.61
CA ARG A 175 -18.54 -4.09 6.51
C ARG A 175 -17.89 -2.82 5.96
N VAL A 176 -16.69 -2.48 6.43
CA VAL A 176 -15.97 -1.28 5.96
C VAL A 176 -15.49 -1.48 4.53
N ARG A 177 -14.90 -2.63 4.20
CA ARG A 177 -14.47 -2.97 2.82
C ARG A 177 -15.61 -2.82 1.85
N ASP A 178 -16.76 -3.43 2.13
CA ASP A 178 -17.89 -3.45 1.21
C ASP A 178 -18.48 -2.05 1.05
N THR A 179 -18.52 -1.26 2.12
CA THR A 179 -18.94 0.16 2.09
C THR A 179 -18.00 1.01 1.24
N VAL A 180 -16.68 0.89 1.44
CA VAL A 180 -15.65 1.64 0.70
C VAL A 180 -15.63 1.23 -0.77
N LEU A 181 -15.71 -0.06 -1.07
CA LEU A 181 -15.74 -0.52 -2.45
C LEU A 181 -17.03 -0.07 -3.16
N ALA A 182 -18.18 -0.10 -2.50
CA ALA A 182 -19.42 0.42 -3.06
C ALA A 182 -19.36 1.94 -3.30
N SER A 183 -18.62 2.70 -2.50
CA SER A 183 -18.47 4.14 -2.70
C SER A 183 -17.54 4.49 -3.87
N VAL A 184 -16.50 3.68 -4.12
CA VAL A 184 -15.49 3.96 -5.16
C VAL A 184 -15.69 3.19 -6.47
N THR A 185 -16.52 2.14 -6.50
CA THR A 185 -16.75 1.30 -7.68
C THR A 185 -18.21 1.25 -8.14
N THR A 186 -18.43 0.88 -9.40
CA THR A 186 -19.75 0.60 -9.97
C THR A 186 -20.04 -0.90 -10.00
N GLU A 187 -21.30 -1.31 -9.93
CA GLU A 187 -21.72 -2.67 -10.28
C GLU A 187 -21.63 -2.85 -11.82
N ALA A 188 -21.02 -3.93 -12.32
CA ALA A 188 -21.09 -4.27 -13.76
C ALA A 188 -22.45 -4.92 -14.01
N ARG A 189 -23.25 -4.54 -14.99
CA ARG A 189 -23.08 -3.84 -16.28
C ARG A 189 -24.13 -2.71 -16.32
N PRO A 190 -23.89 -1.55 -16.95
CA PRO A 190 -25.01 -0.65 -17.21
C PRO A 190 -26.00 -1.39 -18.12
N ALA A 191 -27.19 -1.69 -17.59
CA ALA A 191 -28.38 -1.65 -18.43
C ALA A 191 -28.35 -0.27 -19.12
N ALA A 192 -28.53 -0.26 -20.44
CA ALA A 192 -28.55 0.89 -21.37
C ALA A 192 -28.29 2.29 -20.76
N PRO A 193 -27.35 3.07 -21.30
CA PRO A 193 -26.87 4.30 -20.66
C PRO A 193 -28.03 5.24 -20.30
N ALA A 194 -28.16 5.54 -19.00
CA ALA A 194 -28.81 6.77 -18.58
C ALA A 194 -27.90 7.92 -19.07
N SER A 195 -28.32 8.53 -20.16
CA SER A 195 -27.62 9.59 -20.88
C SER A 195 -27.51 10.84 -20.00
N GLY A 196 -26.38 10.98 -19.29
CA GLY A 196 -26.02 12.13 -18.45
C GLY A 196 -24.89 11.78 -17.46
N ASP A 197 -25.18 10.86 -16.52
CA ASP A 197 -24.33 10.60 -15.34
C ASP A 197 -23.06 9.76 -15.61
N ALA A 198 -22.90 9.26 -16.84
CA ALA A 198 -21.78 8.37 -17.16
C ALA A 198 -20.53 9.11 -17.67
N VAL A 199 -20.59 10.41 -17.95
CA VAL A 199 -19.46 11.17 -18.52
C VAL A 199 -18.20 11.09 -17.64
N PRO A 200 -18.26 11.28 -16.31
CA PRO A 200 -17.08 11.17 -15.45
C PRO A 200 -16.44 9.77 -15.48
N VAL A 201 -17.26 8.71 -15.48
CA VAL A 201 -16.79 7.32 -15.55
C VAL A 201 -16.07 7.03 -16.86
N HIS A 202 -16.61 7.51 -17.98
CA HIS A 202 -15.96 7.34 -19.29
C HIS A 202 -14.67 8.15 -19.40
N ALA A 203 -14.63 9.36 -18.85
CA ALA A 203 -13.43 10.19 -18.83
C ALA A 203 -12.30 9.51 -18.04
N LEU A 204 -12.61 8.97 -16.86
CA LEU A 204 -11.69 8.17 -16.05
C LEU A 204 -11.19 6.93 -16.79
N ALA A 205 -12.11 6.17 -17.41
CA ALA A 205 -11.77 4.96 -18.14
C ALA A 205 -10.85 5.23 -19.34
N LEU A 206 -11.13 6.30 -20.10
CA LEU A 206 -10.30 6.70 -21.23
C LEU A 206 -8.92 7.20 -20.77
N ASN A 207 -8.85 8.04 -19.74
CA ASN A 207 -7.57 8.52 -19.21
C ASN A 207 -6.68 7.36 -18.74
N ALA A 208 -7.26 6.42 -17.98
CA ALA A 208 -6.58 5.21 -17.52
C ALA A 208 -6.17 4.28 -18.67
N ALA A 209 -6.98 4.17 -19.72
CA ALA A 209 -6.61 3.41 -20.90
C ALA A 209 -5.43 4.05 -21.62
N LEU A 210 -5.40 5.37 -21.79
CA LEU A 210 -4.30 6.06 -22.47
C LEU A 210 -2.95 5.76 -21.80
N GLY A 211 -2.87 5.69 -20.47
CA GLY A 211 -1.62 5.35 -19.74
C GLY A 211 -0.46 6.24 -20.20
N ASP A 212 0.75 5.72 -20.40
CA ASP A 212 1.87 6.46 -21.02
C ASP A 212 1.98 6.23 -22.55
N ARG A 213 0.94 5.66 -23.16
CA ARG A 213 1.01 5.28 -24.57
C ARG A 213 1.08 6.52 -25.46
N PRO A 214 1.91 6.51 -26.53
CA PRO A 214 1.90 7.58 -27.51
C PRO A 214 0.53 7.66 -28.16
N THR A 215 -0.06 8.84 -28.14
CA THR A 215 -1.33 9.08 -28.81
C THR A 215 -1.07 9.50 -30.26
N ALA A 216 -2.10 9.48 -31.10
CA ALA A 216 -2.01 10.08 -32.44
C ALA A 216 -1.88 11.62 -32.40
N LEU A 217 -1.98 12.22 -31.21
CA LEU A 217 -1.86 13.64 -30.96
C LEU A 217 -0.40 14.00 -30.62
N GLY A 218 -0.01 15.25 -30.85
CA GLY A 218 1.30 15.75 -30.40
C GLY A 218 1.43 15.79 -28.87
N SER A 219 2.63 16.14 -28.38
CA SER A 219 2.92 16.19 -26.94
C SER A 219 2.02 17.19 -26.21
N THR A 220 1.85 18.39 -26.77
CA THR A 220 0.99 19.44 -26.21
C THR A 220 -0.48 19.02 -26.20
N GLU A 221 -0.98 18.47 -27.30
CA GLU A 221 -2.37 18.02 -27.39
C GLU A 221 -2.66 16.83 -26.46
N THR A 222 -1.69 15.95 -26.25
CA THR A 222 -1.82 14.83 -25.29
C THR A 222 -1.95 15.34 -23.85
N VAL A 223 -1.14 16.34 -23.46
CA VAL A 223 -1.25 16.96 -22.13
C VAL A 223 -2.60 17.62 -21.96
N LEU A 224 -3.05 18.37 -22.97
CA LEU A 224 -4.33 19.07 -22.94
C LEU A 224 -5.53 18.11 -22.88
N LEU A 225 -5.49 17.00 -23.64
CA LEU A 225 -6.51 15.95 -23.58
C LEU A 225 -6.61 15.36 -22.16
N ARG A 226 -5.48 15.07 -21.52
CA ARG A 226 -5.48 14.55 -20.14
C ARG A 226 -6.05 15.55 -19.16
N GLU A 227 -5.68 16.82 -19.29
CA GLU A 227 -6.22 17.88 -18.45
C GLU A 227 -7.75 17.98 -18.60
N TRP A 228 -8.28 17.90 -19.82
CA TRP A 228 -9.72 17.92 -20.05
C TRP A 228 -10.42 16.68 -19.52
N LEU A 229 -9.84 15.49 -19.67
CA LEU A 229 -10.40 14.26 -19.11
C LEU A 229 -10.43 14.29 -17.58
N GLU A 230 -9.40 14.86 -16.94
CA GLU A 230 -9.37 15.05 -15.49
C GLU A 230 -10.47 16.01 -15.02
N ARG A 231 -10.67 17.12 -15.73
CA ARG A 231 -11.75 18.07 -15.43
C ARG A 231 -13.13 17.45 -15.60
N LEU A 232 -13.35 16.64 -16.65
CA LEU A 232 -14.61 15.91 -16.87
C LEU A 232 -14.83 14.79 -15.84
N ALA A 233 -13.76 14.19 -15.31
CA ALA A 233 -13.83 13.19 -14.27
C ALA A 233 -14.23 13.75 -12.89
N THR A 234 -14.06 15.07 -12.70
CA THR A 234 -14.24 15.77 -11.42
C THR A 234 -15.39 16.79 -11.44
N SER A 235 -16.08 16.95 -12.57
CA SER A 235 -17.24 17.83 -12.67
C SER A 235 -18.47 17.19 -12.01
N GLU A 236 -19.10 17.94 -11.10
CA GLU A 236 -20.37 17.59 -10.42
C GLU A 236 -21.58 17.58 -11.35
#